data_AF-J2Q3N5-F1
#
_entry.id   AF-J2Q3N5-F1
#
_cell.length_a   1.000
_cell.length_b   1.000
_cell.length_c   1.000
_cell.angle_alpha   90.00
_cell.angle_beta   90.00
_cell.angle_gamma   90.00
#
_symmetry.space_group_name_H-M   'P 1'
#
loop_
_entity.id
_entity.type
_entity.pdbx_description
1 polymer ?
#
loop_
_entity_poly.entity_id
_entity_poly.type
_entity_poly.pdbx_seq_one_letter_code
_entity_poly.pdbx_strand_id
1 'polypeptide(L)'
;MSKSRMRWAAGLTLAAGLVASPAQAAKPMTAHVKSGGTYDAIVADYGTCNKAFVDPTSRPPNVPLPQTSVAAQAGASLAVGMMQGYAKEKARQAYVDDCMGALGYSKIDLTPAETTGLKQAKGDVGKKAWFDAFLAQDFSVRIAQVQALTPPLPPSEPQPYGVGGVRLDPASLKAATGLAQADGVNNIVLTATAAHLRTATLKTPMDLKLGMGRLVAPAGAVFHLIDYGPGATPVAPRGAAWCGPISLKSMLMKRVGATCFVNVPGGYEMSPSGNLSTWLAGPEGVVRGSLGSIDGAIDLAPSDTDLIGPMTVALRVVGGSETTIALQATAARDGEAVIIWWGLAPINDAGRAVFPLWGHRLTVTRTGESYASVLTADGDGHGLLELPDQGMTLRRP
;
A
#
# COMPACT_ATOMS: atom_id res chain seq x y z
N MET A 1 -12.80 47.91 -12.55
CA MET A 1 -11.93 47.44 -11.44
C MET A 1 -12.66 46.35 -10.68
N SER A 2 -12.39 45.09 -11.04
CA SER A 2 -13.01 43.90 -10.48
C SER A 2 -12.24 43.42 -9.25
N LYS A 3 -12.92 43.28 -8.10
CA LYS A 3 -12.37 42.64 -6.90
C LYS A 3 -12.83 41.17 -6.88
N SER A 4 -11.99 40.29 -7.43
CA SER A 4 -12.11 38.84 -7.29
C SER A 4 -11.87 38.44 -5.83
N ARG A 5 -12.93 38.11 -5.09
CA ARG A 5 -12.82 37.43 -3.79
C ARG A 5 -12.69 35.93 -4.04
N MET A 6 -11.46 35.44 -4.03
CA MET A 6 -11.12 34.01 -4.01
C MET A 6 -11.47 33.46 -2.61
N ARG A 7 -12.53 32.65 -2.52
CA ARG A 7 -12.89 31.93 -1.29
C ARG A 7 -11.94 30.75 -1.12
N TRP A 8 -11.03 30.85 -0.15
CA TRP A 8 -10.25 29.72 0.35
C TRP A 8 -11.17 28.84 1.19
N ALA A 9 -11.58 27.70 0.63
CA ALA A 9 -12.22 26.61 1.35
C ALA A 9 -11.35 25.37 1.16
N ALA A 10 -10.24 25.30 1.88
CA ALA A 10 -9.39 24.12 1.95
C ALA A 10 -8.78 24.08 3.35
N GLY A 11 -9.03 22.98 4.07
CA GLY A 11 -8.39 22.73 5.37
C GLY A 11 -9.36 22.48 6.53
N LEU A 12 -10.41 21.68 6.33
CA LEU A 12 -10.96 20.83 7.41
C LEU A 12 -11.97 19.86 6.79
N THR A 13 -11.58 18.60 6.62
CA THR A 13 -12.54 17.55 6.25
C THR A 13 -13.30 17.10 7.49
N LEU A 14 -14.34 17.84 7.85
CA LEU A 14 -15.41 17.38 8.73
C LEU A 14 -16.46 16.67 7.87
N ALA A 15 -16.27 15.38 7.62
CA ALA A 15 -17.30 14.55 7.01
C ALA A 15 -18.31 14.12 8.09
N ALA A 16 -19.38 14.90 8.25
CA ALA A 16 -20.58 14.47 8.95
C ALA A 16 -21.59 13.94 7.91
N GLY A 17 -21.51 12.65 7.62
CA GLY A 17 -22.56 11.91 6.91
C GLY A 17 -23.42 11.16 7.93
N LEU A 18 -24.56 11.74 8.31
CA LEU A 18 -25.57 11.06 9.13
C LEU A 18 -26.37 10.10 8.25
N VAL A 19 -25.99 8.82 8.27
CA VAL A 19 -26.93 7.72 8.10
C VAL A 19 -26.83 6.90 9.38
N ALA A 20 -27.92 6.82 10.14
CA ALA A 20 -27.94 6.18 11.45
C ALA A 20 -27.60 4.69 11.33
N SER A 21 -26.33 4.34 11.59
CA SER A 21 -25.92 3.00 12.01
C SER A 21 -25.89 2.96 13.53
N PRO A 22 -26.27 1.82 14.16
CA PRO A 22 -26.35 1.75 15.61
C PRO A 22 -24.95 1.92 16.23
N ALA A 23 -24.87 2.87 17.18
CA ALA A 23 -23.85 3.04 18.21
C ALA A 23 -22.43 2.52 17.89
N GLN A 24 -21.79 3.06 16.86
CA GLN A 24 -20.33 3.09 16.82
C GLN A 24 -19.88 4.24 17.72
N ALA A 25 -19.10 3.94 18.77
CA ALA A 25 -18.44 4.96 19.56
C ALA A 25 -17.72 5.93 18.60
N ALA A 26 -18.07 7.22 18.65
CA ALA A 26 -17.48 8.22 17.77
C ALA A 26 -15.96 8.17 17.96
N LYS A 27 -15.22 7.91 16.88
CA LYS A 27 -13.75 7.92 16.94
C LYS A 27 -13.27 9.27 17.48
N PRO A 28 -12.27 9.31 18.37
CA PRO A 28 -11.71 10.56 18.85
C PRO A 28 -11.26 11.42 17.67
N MET A 29 -11.45 12.74 17.76
CA MET A 29 -10.91 13.66 16.77
C MET A 29 -9.38 13.64 16.89
N THR A 30 -8.67 13.68 15.77
CA THR A 30 -7.20 13.68 15.77
C THR A 30 -6.66 15.01 15.26
N ALA A 31 -5.45 15.36 15.67
CA ALA A 31 -4.69 16.48 15.15
C ALA A 31 -3.25 16.07 14.83
N HIS A 32 -2.68 16.67 13.77
CA HIS A 32 -1.26 16.58 13.47
C HIS A 32 -0.51 17.66 14.24
N VAL A 33 0.50 17.26 15.00
CA VAL A 33 1.33 18.16 15.81
C VAL A 33 2.81 17.93 15.54
N LYS A 34 3.59 18.99 15.58
CA LYS A 34 5.05 18.99 15.51
C LYS A 34 5.57 19.95 16.56
N SER A 35 6.57 19.54 17.32
CA SER A 35 7.15 20.40 18.36
C SER A 35 7.66 21.72 17.74
N GLY A 36 7.25 22.85 18.31
CA GLY A 36 7.54 24.18 17.77
C GLY A 36 6.82 24.54 16.47
N GLY A 37 5.84 23.75 16.02
CA GLY A 37 5.04 24.04 14.83
C GLY A 37 4.03 25.16 15.04
N THR A 38 3.62 25.81 13.94
CA THR A 38 2.57 26.85 13.94
C THR A 38 1.37 26.37 13.14
N TYR A 39 0.19 26.96 13.38
CA TYR A 39 -1.01 26.64 12.59
C TYR A 39 -0.77 26.87 11.09
N ASP A 40 -0.09 27.97 10.73
CA ASP A 40 0.13 28.33 9.33
C ASP A 40 1.06 27.35 8.62
N ALA A 41 2.08 26.84 9.32
CA ALA A 41 2.95 25.79 8.81
C ALA A 41 2.19 24.48 8.57
N ILE A 42 1.37 24.05 9.54
CA ILE A 42 0.54 22.84 9.41
C ILE A 42 -0.44 22.96 8.24
N VAL A 43 -1.11 24.11 8.09
CA VAL A 43 -2.05 24.33 6.98
C VAL A 43 -1.33 24.32 5.63
N ALA A 44 -0.13 24.91 5.55
CA ALA A 44 0.68 24.91 4.33
C ALA A 44 1.13 23.49 3.96
N ASP A 45 1.63 22.72 4.91
CA ASP A 45 2.09 21.34 4.72
C ASP A 45 0.93 20.42 4.36
N TYR A 46 -0.20 20.52 5.07
CA TYR A 46 -1.42 19.78 4.76
C TYR A 46 -1.92 20.12 3.34
N GLY A 47 -1.86 21.39 2.95
CA GLY A 47 -2.21 21.84 1.60
C GLY A 47 -1.29 21.24 0.53
N THR A 48 0.01 21.16 0.80
CA THR A 48 1.01 20.52 -0.08
C THR A 48 0.74 19.02 -0.20
N CYS A 49 0.59 18.32 0.93
CA CYS A 49 0.26 16.90 0.97
C CYS A 49 -1.05 16.59 0.22
N ASN A 50 -2.11 17.37 0.47
CA ASN A 50 -3.40 17.14 -0.18
C ASN A 50 -3.36 17.42 -1.70
N LYS A 51 -2.53 18.36 -2.18
CA LYS A 51 -2.32 18.61 -3.61
C LYS A 51 -1.47 17.55 -4.30
N ALA A 52 -0.53 16.95 -3.57
CA ALA A 52 0.33 15.89 -4.08
C ALA A 52 -0.39 14.54 -4.21
N PHE A 53 -1.59 14.39 -3.61
CA PHE A 53 -2.40 13.20 -3.78
C PHE A 53 -2.87 13.04 -5.23
N VAL A 54 -2.47 11.91 -5.83
CA VAL A 54 -2.96 11.46 -7.14
C VAL A 54 -4.00 10.37 -6.91
N ASP A 55 -5.22 10.58 -7.41
CA ASP A 55 -6.34 9.65 -7.20
C ASP A 55 -6.10 8.28 -7.84
N PRO A 56 -5.90 7.22 -7.03
CA PRO A 56 -5.64 5.90 -7.55
C PRO A 56 -6.91 5.18 -8.05
N THR A 57 -8.09 5.71 -7.72
CA THR A 57 -9.40 5.15 -8.09
C THR A 57 -9.88 5.65 -9.46
N SER A 58 -9.07 6.43 -10.17
CA SER A 58 -9.34 6.86 -11.55
C SER A 58 -9.44 5.71 -12.57
N ARG A 59 -9.13 4.48 -12.16
CA ARG A 59 -9.49 3.28 -12.93
C ARG A 59 -10.95 2.89 -12.63
N PRO A 60 -11.85 2.88 -13.62
CA PRO A 60 -13.21 2.38 -13.39
C PRO A 60 -13.13 0.92 -12.94
N PRO A 61 -13.86 0.51 -11.88
CA PRO A 61 -13.95 -0.89 -11.51
C PRO A 61 -14.53 -1.68 -12.68
N ASN A 62 -13.87 -2.75 -13.11
CA ASN A 62 -14.53 -3.82 -13.87
C ASN A 62 -15.39 -4.62 -12.88
N VAL A 63 -16.49 -4.03 -12.41
CA VAL A 63 -17.53 -4.77 -11.70
C VAL A 63 -18.58 -5.11 -12.75
N PRO A 64 -18.79 -6.39 -13.10
CA PRO A 64 -19.91 -6.80 -13.93
C PRO A 64 -21.20 -6.37 -13.21
N LEU A 65 -21.89 -5.36 -13.75
CA LEU A 65 -23.20 -4.99 -13.23
C LEU A 65 -24.17 -6.12 -13.59
N PRO A 66 -24.85 -6.75 -12.62
CA PRO A 66 -25.88 -7.74 -12.92
C PRO A 66 -26.99 -7.06 -13.74
N GLN A 67 -27.40 -7.70 -14.84
CA GLN A 67 -28.47 -7.24 -15.72
C GLN A 67 -29.80 -7.22 -14.96
N THR A 68 -30.06 -6.12 -14.26
CA THR A 68 -31.29 -5.85 -13.52
C THR A 68 -31.92 -4.58 -14.06
N SER A 69 -33.16 -4.30 -13.65
CA SER A 69 -33.95 -3.17 -14.15
C SER A 69 -33.23 -1.82 -14.05
N VAL A 70 -33.57 -0.86 -14.91
CA VAL A 70 -32.95 0.47 -14.99
C VAL A 70 -32.89 1.20 -13.63
N ALA A 71 -33.91 1.01 -12.79
CA ALA A 71 -33.94 1.56 -11.43
C ALA A 71 -32.92 0.89 -10.48
N ALA A 72 -32.70 -0.43 -10.62
CA ALA A 72 -31.67 -1.15 -9.87
C ALA A 72 -30.26 -0.76 -10.33
N GLN A 73 -30.06 -0.48 -11.62
CA GLN A 73 -28.79 0.03 -12.16
C GLN A 73 -28.48 1.45 -11.69
N ALA A 74 -29.49 2.34 -11.60
CA ALA A 74 -29.33 3.69 -11.07
C ALA A 74 -29.06 3.71 -9.55
N GLY A 75 -29.73 2.82 -8.79
CA GLY A 75 -29.45 2.63 -7.37
C GLY A 75 -28.05 2.06 -7.12
N ALA A 76 -27.64 1.07 -7.93
CA ALA A 76 -26.30 0.50 -7.87
C ALA A 76 -25.21 1.50 -8.27
N SER A 77 -25.43 2.34 -9.29
CA SER A 77 -24.46 3.35 -9.72
C SER A 77 -24.30 4.49 -8.71
N LEU A 78 -25.38 4.90 -8.03
CA LEU A 78 -25.32 5.87 -6.93
C LEU A 78 -24.57 5.27 -5.72
N ALA A 79 -24.89 4.03 -5.33
CA ALA A 79 -24.21 3.35 -4.23
C ALA A 79 -22.71 3.12 -4.54
N VAL A 80 -22.39 2.72 -5.78
CA VAL A 80 -21.01 2.57 -6.26
C VAL A 80 -20.30 3.94 -6.27
N GLY A 81 -20.94 5.00 -6.74
CA GLY A 81 -20.39 6.36 -6.73
C GLY A 81 -20.14 6.89 -5.32
N MET A 82 -21.04 6.61 -4.37
CA MET A 82 -20.85 6.95 -2.95
C MET A 82 -19.73 6.13 -2.30
N MET A 83 -19.66 4.82 -2.56
CA MET A 83 -18.58 3.96 -2.06
C MET A 83 -17.23 4.36 -2.66
N GLN A 84 -17.17 4.71 -3.94
CA GLN A 84 -15.97 5.23 -4.60
C GLN A 84 -15.56 6.58 -4.01
N GLY A 85 -16.52 7.49 -3.80
CA GLY A 85 -16.26 8.78 -3.14
C GLY A 85 -15.69 8.59 -1.73
N TYR A 86 -16.26 7.67 -0.94
CA TYR A 86 -15.78 7.33 0.38
C TYR A 86 -14.39 6.68 0.37
N ALA A 87 -14.16 5.72 -0.55
CA ALA A 87 -12.87 5.08 -0.71
C ALA A 87 -11.78 6.07 -1.16
N LYS A 88 -12.12 6.99 -2.08
CA LYS A 88 -11.24 8.08 -2.52
C LYS A 88 -10.91 9.03 -1.39
N GLU A 89 -11.89 9.43 -0.60
CA GLU A 89 -11.68 10.28 0.57
C GLU A 89 -10.77 9.60 1.59
N LYS A 90 -11.02 8.32 1.87
CA LYS A 90 -10.20 7.52 2.78
C LYS A 90 -8.76 7.37 2.27
N ALA A 91 -8.58 7.08 0.98
CA ALA A 91 -7.25 6.99 0.36
C ALA A 91 -6.51 8.34 0.40
N ARG A 92 -7.22 9.45 0.19
CA ARG A 92 -6.66 10.79 0.29
C ARG A 92 -6.23 11.11 1.72
N GLN A 93 -7.06 10.80 2.70
CA GLN A 93 -6.72 11.02 4.11
C GLN A 93 -5.51 10.20 4.53
N ALA A 94 -5.46 8.92 4.16
CA ALA A 94 -4.28 8.07 4.42
C ALA A 94 -3.01 8.67 3.78
N TYR A 95 -3.11 9.12 2.52
CA TYR A 95 -1.99 9.80 1.86
C TYR A 95 -1.52 11.05 2.60
N VAL A 96 -2.46 11.88 3.04
CA VAL A 96 -2.14 13.11 3.76
C VAL A 96 -1.52 12.79 5.12
N ASP A 97 -2.05 11.81 5.85
CA ASP A 97 -1.45 11.32 7.10
C ASP A 97 0.00 10.88 6.85
N ASP A 98 0.26 10.00 5.87
CA ASP A 98 1.61 9.52 5.53
C ASP A 98 2.58 10.66 5.20
N CYS A 99 2.12 11.61 4.36
CA CYS A 99 2.91 12.77 3.97
C CYS A 99 3.22 13.68 5.16
N MET A 100 2.24 13.93 6.04
CA MET A 100 2.46 14.71 7.27
C MET A 100 3.42 13.98 8.22
N GLY A 101 3.31 12.66 8.33
CA GLY A 101 4.27 11.82 9.06
C GLY A 101 5.70 11.99 8.54
N ALA A 102 5.89 11.93 7.23
CA ALA A 102 7.19 12.13 6.58
C ALA A 102 7.77 13.54 6.80
N LEU A 103 6.92 14.55 7.00
CA LEU A 103 7.31 15.92 7.37
C LEU A 103 7.60 16.08 8.88
N GLY A 104 7.51 14.99 9.65
CA GLY A 104 7.81 14.94 11.08
C GLY A 104 6.63 15.32 11.99
N TYR A 105 5.40 15.29 11.48
CA TYR A 105 4.21 15.47 12.30
C TYR A 105 3.80 14.15 12.97
N SER A 106 3.40 14.23 14.23
CA SER A 106 2.75 13.13 14.96
C SER A 106 1.25 13.34 14.96
N LYS A 107 0.48 12.27 14.83
CA LYS A 107 -0.98 12.30 14.95
C LYS A 107 -1.37 11.93 16.37
N ILE A 108 -2.12 12.81 17.04
CA ILE A 108 -2.56 12.61 18.41
C ILE A 108 -4.07 12.72 18.53
N ASP A 109 -4.67 11.93 19.41
CA ASP A 109 -6.08 12.03 19.76
C ASP A 109 -6.31 13.28 20.61
N LEU A 110 -7.34 14.05 20.27
CA LEU A 110 -7.81 15.17 21.05
C LEU A 110 -8.56 14.67 22.28
N THR A 111 -8.29 15.26 23.43
CA THR A 111 -9.07 15.03 24.65
C THR A 111 -10.52 15.50 24.47
N PRO A 112 -11.46 15.06 25.32
CA PRO A 112 -12.84 15.57 25.27
C PRO A 112 -12.93 17.10 25.42
N ALA A 113 -12.08 17.69 26.25
CA ALA A 113 -12.01 19.14 26.45
C ALA A 113 -11.49 19.85 25.19
N GLU A 114 -10.42 19.35 24.58
CA GLU A 114 -9.85 19.87 23.33
C GLU A 114 -10.86 19.76 22.17
N THR A 115 -11.51 18.61 22.04
CA THR A 115 -12.57 18.37 21.06
C THR A 115 -13.71 19.38 21.22
N THR A 116 -14.12 19.64 22.47
CA THR A 116 -15.17 20.62 22.77
C THR A 116 -14.72 22.03 22.43
N GLY A 117 -13.49 22.41 22.79
CA GLY A 117 -12.91 23.71 22.45
C GLY A 117 -12.82 23.95 20.94
N LEU A 118 -12.37 22.94 20.18
CA LEU A 118 -12.30 23.02 18.72
C LEU A 118 -13.70 23.14 18.09
N LYS A 119 -14.71 22.44 18.63
CA LYS A 119 -16.11 22.56 18.17
C LYS A 119 -16.72 23.93 18.49
N GLN A 120 -16.31 24.56 19.60
CA GLN A 120 -16.76 25.89 20.00
C GLN A 120 -16.06 27.01 19.22
N ALA A 121 -14.87 26.75 18.68
CA ALA A 121 -14.13 27.68 17.83
C ALA A 121 -14.88 27.92 16.50
N LYS A 122 -15.52 29.09 16.38
CA LYS A 122 -16.30 29.47 15.19
C LYS A 122 -15.45 30.27 14.20
N GLY A 123 -15.64 29.97 12.92
CA GLY A 123 -14.94 30.64 11.81
C GLY A 123 -13.44 30.35 11.77
N ASP A 124 -12.79 30.83 10.72
CA ASP A 124 -11.37 30.53 10.48
C ASP A 124 -10.47 31.19 11.54
N VAL A 125 -10.82 32.43 11.96
CA VAL A 125 -10.10 33.16 13.00
C VAL A 125 -10.16 32.43 14.35
N GLY A 126 -11.35 31.97 14.76
CA GLY A 126 -11.52 31.24 16.01
C GLY A 126 -10.78 29.90 16.01
N LYS A 127 -10.82 29.17 14.89
CA LYS A 127 -10.10 27.90 14.73
C LYS A 127 -8.59 28.10 14.75
N LYS A 128 -8.07 29.11 14.05
CA LYS A 128 -6.65 29.47 14.08
C LYS A 128 -6.20 29.78 15.50
N ALA A 129 -6.94 30.63 16.22
CA ALA A 129 -6.60 30.97 17.61
C ALA A 129 -6.61 29.74 18.52
N TRP A 130 -7.57 28.83 18.35
CA TRP A 130 -7.60 27.56 19.07
C TRP A 130 -6.38 26.69 18.75
N PHE A 131 -6.03 26.54 17.47
CA PHE A 131 -4.88 25.74 17.06
C PHE A 131 -3.56 26.36 17.52
N ASP A 132 -3.39 27.67 17.45
CA ASP A 132 -2.18 28.34 17.93
C ASP A 132 -2.01 28.11 19.46
N ALA A 133 -3.10 28.19 20.24
CA ALA A 133 -3.08 27.87 21.67
C ALA A 133 -2.86 26.38 21.94
N PHE A 134 -3.40 25.50 21.12
CA PHE A 134 -3.18 24.05 21.19
C PHE A 134 -1.72 23.72 20.90
N LEU A 135 -1.15 24.24 19.82
CA LEU A 135 0.21 23.97 19.37
C LEU A 135 1.30 24.55 20.28
N ALA A 136 0.96 25.54 21.10
CA ALA A 136 1.84 26.08 22.14
C ALA A 136 2.03 25.13 23.33
N GLN A 137 1.25 24.05 23.42
CA GLN A 137 1.41 23.03 24.47
C GLN A 137 2.61 22.13 24.19
N ASP A 138 3.18 21.55 25.24
CA ASP A 138 4.17 20.49 25.09
C ASP A 138 3.48 19.15 24.83
N PHE A 139 3.73 18.60 23.64
CA PHE A 139 3.21 17.30 23.23
C PHE A 139 4.20 16.15 23.43
N SER A 140 5.40 16.41 23.95
CA SER A 140 6.46 15.40 24.11
C SER A 140 5.96 14.11 24.78
N VAL A 141 5.22 14.26 25.89
CA VAL A 141 4.64 13.14 26.64
C VAL A 141 3.59 12.38 25.83
N ARG A 142 2.68 13.10 25.15
CA ARG A 142 1.62 12.49 24.33
C ARG A 142 2.19 11.78 23.10
N ILE A 143 3.18 12.38 22.46
CA ILE A 143 3.91 11.78 21.34
C ILE A 143 4.63 10.52 21.81
N ALA A 144 5.35 10.59 22.93
CA ALA A 144 6.05 9.42 23.49
C ALA A 144 5.07 8.30 23.88
N GLN A 145 3.90 8.63 24.45
CA GLN A 145 2.85 7.66 24.75
C GLN A 145 2.32 6.97 23.49
N VAL A 146 2.01 7.75 22.46
CA VAL A 146 1.56 7.20 21.18
C VAL A 146 2.65 6.31 20.57
N GLN A 147 3.89 6.77 20.51
CA GLN A 147 5.03 6.00 19.99
C GLN A 147 5.30 4.71 20.79
N ALA A 148 5.13 4.73 22.11
CA ALA A 148 5.28 3.54 22.94
C ALA A 148 4.18 2.49 22.67
N LEU A 149 2.96 2.95 22.36
CA LEU A 149 1.86 2.07 21.97
C LEU A 149 2.00 1.57 20.53
N THR A 150 2.71 2.31 19.68
CA THR A 150 2.89 2.02 18.25
C THR A 150 4.38 2.00 17.88
N PRO A 151 5.16 1.02 18.36
CA PRO A 151 6.57 0.90 18.01
C PRO A 151 6.74 0.93 16.48
N PRO A 152 7.73 1.67 15.95
CA PRO A 152 7.95 1.68 14.52
C PRO A 152 8.29 0.26 14.04
N LEU A 153 7.57 -0.21 13.03
CA LEU A 153 8.02 -1.39 12.29
C LEU A 153 9.44 -1.14 11.73
N PRO A 154 10.29 -2.19 11.64
CA PRO A 154 11.65 -2.02 11.15
C PRO A 154 11.67 -1.36 9.75
N PRO A 155 12.62 -0.47 9.47
CA PRO A 155 12.64 0.30 8.23
C PRO A 155 12.89 -0.60 7.01
N SER A 156 12.37 -0.17 5.86
CA SER A 156 12.77 -0.70 4.55
C SER A 156 13.89 0.14 3.97
N GLU A 157 15.01 -0.52 3.66
CA GLU A 157 16.04 0.05 2.80
C GLU A 157 15.89 -0.59 1.41
N PRO A 158 16.08 0.16 0.31
CA PRO A 158 16.11 -0.43 -1.02
C PRO A 158 17.11 -1.57 -1.07
N GLN A 159 16.64 -2.76 -1.46
CA GLN A 159 17.48 -3.95 -1.56
C GLN A 159 17.71 -4.26 -3.04
N PRO A 160 18.98 -4.34 -3.49
CA PRO A 160 19.29 -4.86 -4.82
C PRO A 160 18.64 -6.22 -5.04
N TYR A 161 18.08 -6.41 -6.24
CA TYR A 161 17.32 -7.60 -6.63
C TYR A 161 16.02 -7.83 -5.85
N GLY A 162 15.54 -6.83 -5.10
CA GLY A 162 14.22 -6.83 -4.46
C GLY A 162 13.09 -6.68 -5.48
N VAL A 163 12.08 -7.54 -5.37
CA VAL A 163 10.84 -7.50 -6.16
C VAL A 163 9.68 -7.89 -5.26
N GLY A 164 8.85 -6.93 -4.86
CA GLY A 164 7.78 -7.13 -3.90
C GLY A 164 8.31 -7.62 -2.55
N GLY A 165 7.87 -8.81 -2.11
CA GLY A 165 8.29 -9.41 -0.84
C GLY A 165 9.55 -10.29 -0.89
N VAL A 166 10.22 -10.37 -2.04
CA VAL A 166 11.31 -11.33 -2.27
C VAL A 166 12.57 -10.66 -2.79
N ARG A 167 13.72 -11.29 -2.57
CA ARG A 167 15.02 -10.95 -3.13
C ARG A 167 15.50 -12.09 -4.02
N LEU A 168 15.69 -11.80 -5.30
CA LEU A 168 16.21 -12.77 -6.26
C LEU A 168 17.71 -13.00 -6.02
N ASP A 169 18.17 -14.25 -6.12
CA ASP A 169 19.60 -14.56 -6.15
C ASP A 169 20.14 -14.29 -7.56
N PRO A 170 21.02 -13.30 -7.75
CA PRO A 170 21.56 -12.97 -9.07
C PRO A 170 22.31 -14.13 -9.73
N ALA A 171 22.97 -14.99 -8.95
CA ALA A 171 23.71 -16.14 -9.50
C ALA A 171 22.80 -17.26 -10.03
N SER A 172 21.52 -17.25 -9.60
CA SER A 172 20.53 -18.24 -9.98
C SER A 172 19.70 -17.86 -11.21
N LEU A 173 19.81 -16.62 -11.68
CA LEU A 173 19.00 -16.09 -12.78
C LEU A 173 19.29 -16.85 -14.08
N LYS A 174 18.25 -17.43 -14.67
CA LYS A 174 18.34 -18.21 -15.91
C LYS A 174 17.23 -17.81 -16.85
N ALA A 175 17.60 -17.36 -18.05
CA ALA A 175 16.65 -17.25 -19.17
C ALA A 175 16.10 -18.64 -19.53
N ALA A 176 14.86 -18.70 -19.97
CA ALA A 176 14.27 -19.95 -20.41
C ALA A 176 14.96 -20.45 -21.69
N THR A 177 15.33 -21.73 -21.73
CA THR A 177 15.93 -22.39 -22.89
C THR A 177 14.81 -22.85 -23.83
N GLY A 178 14.13 -21.92 -24.49
CA GLY A 178 13.04 -22.24 -25.40
C GLY A 178 12.16 -21.04 -25.73
N LEU A 179 11.22 -21.27 -26.65
CA LEU A 179 10.19 -20.29 -26.97
C LEU A 179 9.04 -20.41 -25.96
N ALA A 180 8.75 -19.31 -25.27
CA ALA A 180 7.58 -19.20 -24.40
C ALA A 180 6.33 -18.91 -25.22
N GLN A 181 5.17 -19.44 -24.84
CA GLN A 181 3.86 -19.14 -25.45
C GLN A 181 2.99 -18.36 -24.47
N ALA A 182 2.24 -17.36 -24.94
CA ALA A 182 1.41 -16.50 -24.08
C ALA A 182 0.20 -17.23 -23.48
N ASP A 183 -0.27 -18.30 -24.11
CA ASP A 183 -1.51 -19.04 -23.80
C ASP A 183 -1.27 -20.42 -23.16
N GLY A 184 -0.01 -20.80 -22.95
CA GLY A 184 0.38 -22.19 -22.70
C GLY A 184 1.01 -22.50 -21.34
N VAL A 185 1.27 -23.80 -21.15
CA VAL A 185 2.01 -24.38 -20.01
C VAL A 185 3.47 -23.90 -19.97
N ASN A 186 4.05 -23.61 -21.13
CA ASN A 186 5.42 -23.10 -21.31
C ASN A 186 5.43 -21.59 -21.57
N ASN A 187 5.01 -20.79 -20.58
CA ASN A 187 5.03 -19.33 -20.68
C ASN A 187 6.17 -18.66 -19.90
N ILE A 188 7.12 -19.45 -19.38
CA ILE A 188 8.24 -18.96 -18.56
C ILE A 188 9.34 -18.38 -19.45
N VAL A 189 9.80 -17.17 -19.12
CA VAL A 189 10.93 -16.50 -19.79
C VAL A 189 12.16 -16.38 -18.90
N LEU A 190 12.00 -16.46 -17.58
CA LEU A 190 13.10 -16.44 -16.64
C LEU A 190 12.76 -17.19 -15.36
N THR A 191 13.73 -17.90 -14.80
CA THR A 191 13.66 -18.51 -13.47
C THR A 191 14.79 -18.03 -12.57
N ALA A 192 14.54 -18.06 -11.27
CA ALA A 192 15.51 -17.73 -10.24
C ALA A 192 15.18 -18.49 -8.94
N THR A 193 16.18 -18.67 -8.09
CA THR A 193 15.95 -18.88 -6.66
C THR A 193 15.80 -17.53 -5.98
N ALA A 194 14.99 -17.47 -4.95
CA ALA A 194 14.79 -16.27 -4.15
C ALA A 194 14.67 -16.59 -2.66
N ALA A 195 14.89 -15.58 -1.85
CA ALA A 195 14.58 -15.56 -0.42
C ALA A 195 13.58 -14.43 -0.15
N HIS A 196 13.00 -14.39 1.05
CA HIS A 196 12.24 -13.22 1.48
C HIS A 196 13.16 -12.00 1.56
N LEU A 197 12.63 -10.83 1.24
CA LEU A 197 13.39 -9.58 1.23
C LEU A 197 14.06 -9.33 2.59
N ARG A 198 13.25 -9.42 3.65
CA ARG A 198 13.65 -9.48 5.05
C ARG A 198 12.59 -10.27 5.80
N THR A 199 12.99 -10.89 6.90
CA THR A 199 12.05 -11.51 7.85
C THR A 199 12.25 -10.94 9.25
N ALA A 200 11.22 -11.04 10.08
CA ALA A 200 11.23 -10.63 11.46
C ALA A 200 10.34 -11.56 12.29
N THR A 201 10.61 -11.66 13.59
CA THR A 201 9.76 -12.39 14.53
C THR A 201 8.97 -11.43 15.39
N LEU A 202 7.70 -11.75 15.62
CA LEU A 202 6.87 -11.04 16.56
C LEU A 202 7.32 -11.36 18.00
N LYS A 203 7.79 -10.37 18.75
CA LYS A 203 8.34 -10.61 20.10
C LYS A 203 7.25 -10.94 21.12
N THR A 204 6.14 -10.21 21.08
CA THR A 204 5.02 -10.35 22.02
C THR A 204 3.79 -10.83 21.29
N PRO A 205 2.96 -11.71 21.89
CA PRO A 205 1.71 -12.14 21.26
C PRO A 205 0.87 -10.93 20.89
N MET A 206 0.36 -10.94 19.66
CA MET A 206 -0.54 -9.92 19.18
C MET A 206 -1.96 -10.39 19.46
N ASP A 207 -2.74 -9.54 20.14
CA ASP A 207 -4.14 -9.79 20.42
C ASP A 207 -4.91 -8.47 20.40
N LEU A 208 -5.39 -8.11 19.21
CA LEU A 208 -5.89 -6.78 18.92
C LEU A 208 -7.38 -6.83 18.65
N LYS A 209 -8.12 -5.90 19.24
CA LYS A 209 -9.57 -5.82 19.04
C LYS A 209 -9.89 -5.20 17.67
N LEU A 210 -10.76 -5.86 16.91
CA LEU A 210 -11.24 -5.37 15.62
C LEU A 210 -12.76 -5.53 15.51
N GLY A 211 -13.51 -4.49 15.89
CA GLY A 211 -14.97 -4.54 15.93
C GLY A 211 -15.47 -5.66 16.86
N MET A 212 -16.22 -6.62 16.30
CA MET A 212 -16.67 -7.84 16.99
C MET A 212 -15.68 -9.01 16.91
N GLY A 213 -14.53 -8.82 16.26
CA GLY A 213 -13.47 -9.82 16.13
C GLY A 213 -12.18 -9.41 16.83
N ARG A 214 -11.19 -10.31 16.77
CA ARG A 214 -9.83 -10.12 17.26
C ARG A 214 -8.84 -10.57 16.20
N LEU A 215 -7.73 -9.85 16.09
CA LEU A 215 -6.58 -10.23 15.29
C LEU A 215 -5.56 -10.84 16.23
N VAL A 216 -5.19 -12.09 15.98
CA VAL A 216 -4.33 -12.84 16.87
C VAL A 216 -3.15 -13.42 16.11
N ALA A 217 -1.95 -13.21 16.64
CA ALA A 217 -0.75 -13.94 16.26
C ALA A 217 0.06 -14.32 17.51
N PRO A 218 0.60 -15.54 17.59
CA PRO A 218 1.45 -15.94 18.69
C PRO A 218 2.79 -15.22 18.64
N ALA A 219 3.44 -15.06 19.79
CA ALA A 219 4.87 -14.72 19.83
C ALA A 219 5.67 -15.75 19.00
N GLY A 220 6.71 -15.28 18.32
CA GLY A 220 7.50 -16.08 17.38
C GLY A 220 6.89 -16.22 15.99
N ALA A 221 5.68 -15.68 15.73
CA ALA A 221 5.16 -15.60 14.37
C ALA A 221 6.13 -14.84 13.45
N VAL A 222 6.38 -15.39 12.27
CA VAL A 222 7.33 -14.83 11.31
C VAL A 222 6.60 -13.89 10.35
N PHE A 223 7.13 -12.67 10.22
CA PHE A 223 6.68 -11.65 9.29
C PHE A 223 7.75 -11.46 8.22
N HIS A 224 7.33 -11.11 7.01
CA HIS A 224 8.22 -10.72 5.91
C HIS A 224 7.93 -9.29 5.47
N LEU A 225 8.98 -8.63 4.98
CA LEU A 225 8.88 -7.30 4.40
C LEU A 225 8.40 -7.40 2.95
N ILE A 226 7.44 -6.55 2.58
CA ILE A 226 7.09 -6.26 1.20
C ILE A 226 7.45 -4.81 0.92
N ASP A 227 8.30 -4.60 -0.08
CA ASP A 227 8.60 -3.28 -0.60
C ASP A 227 7.77 -3.06 -1.88
N TYR A 228 6.85 -2.09 -1.84
CA TYR A 228 6.06 -1.70 -3.00
C TYR A 228 6.80 -0.71 -3.90
N GLY A 229 8.01 -0.28 -3.54
CA GLY A 229 8.78 0.72 -4.27
C GLY A 229 8.04 2.06 -4.44
N PRO A 230 8.69 3.04 -5.09
CA PRO A 230 8.03 4.25 -5.53
C PRO A 230 7.14 3.94 -6.75
N GLY A 231 5.85 3.69 -6.51
CA GLY A 231 4.85 3.70 -7.59
C GLY A 231 4.48 2.35 -8.22
N ALA A 232 4.78 1.20 -7.59
CA ALA A 232 4.45 -0.11 -8.20
C ALA A 232 2.97 -0.33 -8.48
N THR A 233 2.06 0.34 -7.75
CA THR A 233 0.68 0.53 -8.22
C THR A 233 0.09 1.81 -7.60
N PRO A 234 -0.94 2.43 -8.22
CA PRO A 234 -1.71 3.50 -7.57
C PRO A 234 -2.36 3.03 -6.25
N VAL A 235 -2.63 1.74 -6.11
CA VAL A 235 -3.48 1.18 -5.04
C VAL A 235 -2.66 0.71 -3.82
N ALA A 236 -1.38 0.34 -4.00
CA ALA A 236 -0.51 -0.09 -2.91
C ALA A 236 -0.13 1.07 -1.96
N PRO A 237 0.19 0.79 -0.69
CA PRO A 237 0.82 1.75 0.21
C PRO A 237 2.11 2.26 -0.43
N ARG A 238 2.42 3.55 -0.27
CA ARG A 238 3.78 4.03 -0.57
C ARG A 238 4.69 3.53 0.54
N GLY A 239 5.82 2.95 0.18
CA GLY A 239 6.79 2.39 1.14
C GLY A 239 6.58 0.90 1.36
N ALA A 240 6.94 0.42 2.54
CA ALA A 240 6.99 -1.00 2.83
C ALA A 240 5.99 -1.44 3.90
N ALA A 241 5.51 -2.67 3.77
CA ALA A 241 4.63 -3.32 4.72
C ALA A 241 5.28 -4.57 5.30
N TRP A 242 4.97 -4.85 6.57
CA TRP A 242 5.33 -6.12 7.20
C TRP A 242 4.13 -7.04 7.22
N CYS A 243 4.25 -8.20 6.59
CA CYS A 243 3.16 -9.14 6.41
C CYS A 243 3.46 -10.45 7.13
N GLY A 244 2.49 -10.99 7.86
CA GLY A 244 2.66 -12.24 8.61
C GLY A 244 1.34 -12.98 8.80
N PRO A 245 1.38 -14.22 9.32
CA PRO A 245 0.20 -15.06 9.48
C PRO A 245 -0.67 -14.56 10.64
N ILE A 246 -1.83 -13.99 10.32
CA ILE A 246 -2.77 -13.48 11.33
C ILE A 246 -4.04 -14.32 11.34
N SER A 247 -4.48 -14.68 12.54
CA SER A 247 -5.81 -15.25 12.76
C SER A 247 -6.82 -14.14 13.01
N LEU A 248 -7.74 -13.93 12.07
CA LEU A 248 -8.96 -13.17 12.34
C LEU A 248 -9.94 -14.10 13.06
N LYS A 249 -10.12 -13.89 14.36
CA LYS A 249 -11.12 -14.58 15.19
C LYS A 249 -12.36 -13.70 15.33
N SER A 250 -13.45 -14.05 14.66
CA SER A 250 -14.77 -13.48 14.96
C SER A 250 -15.66 -14.54 15.62
N MET A 251 -16.83 -14.13 16.13
CA MET A 251 -17.82 -15.09 16.65
C MET A 251 -18.30 -16.12 15.61
N LEU A 252 -18.13 -15.83 14.31
CA LEU A 252 -18.67 -16.66 13.21
C LEU A 252 -17.59 -17.35 12.38
N MET A 253 -16.33 -16.89 12.42
CA MET A 253 -15.26 -17.44 11.58
C MET A 253 -13.88 -17.31 12.24
N LYS A 254 -13.05 -18.34 12.04
CA LYS A 254 -11.60 -18.27 12.19
C LYS A 254 -10.97 -18.36 10.80
N ARG A 255 -10.35 -17.28 10.33
CA ARG A 255 -9.55 -17.29 9.09
C ARG A 255 -8.10 -17.00 9.43
N VAL A 256 -7.19 -17.76 8.83
CA VAL A 256 -5.75 -17.52 8.89
C VAL A 256 -5.30 -17.16 7.49
N GLY A 257 -4.55 -16.07 7.37
CA GLY A 257 -3.92 -15.65 6.12
C GLY A 257 -2.84 -14.64 6.41
N ALA A 258 -2.02 -14.31 5.41
CA ALA A 258 -1.13 -13.18 5.56
C ALA A 258 -1.95 -11.88 5.75
N THR A 259 -1.43 -10.98 6.56
CA THR A 259 -2.01 -9.66 6.78
C THR A 259 -0.85 -8.70 6.96
N CYS A 260 -0.92 -7.60 6.23
CA CYS A 260 0.14 -6.62 6.09
C CYS A 260 -0.14 -5.41 6.98
N PHE A 261 0.90 -4.93 7.64
CA PHE A 261 0.88 -3.77 8.51
C PHE A 261 1.85 -2.72 7.96
N VAL A 262 1.39 -1.49 7.87
CA VAL A 262 2.24 -0.32 7.59
C VAL A 262 2.17 0.63 8.77
N ASN A 263 3.30 1.26 9.10
CA ASN A 263 3.29 2.35 10.06
C ASN A 263 2.49 3.51 9.49
N VAL A 264 1.54 4.03 10.26
CA VAL A 264 0.87 5.31 9.98
C VAL A 264 1.02 6.21 11.21
N PRO A 265 0.90 7.54 11.07
CA PRO A 265 0.92 8.42 12.23
C PRO A 265 -0.11 7.97 13.27
N GLY A 266 0.36 7.60 14.46
CA GLY A 266 -0.47 7.17 15.58
C GLY A 266 -1.01 5.74 15.52
N GLY A 267 -0.44 4.85 14.71
CA GLY A 267 -0.89 3.46 14.66
C GLY A 267 -0.28 2.60 13.56
N TYR A 268 -0.98 1.53 13.27
CA TYR A 268 -0.74 0.70 12.09
C TYR A 268 -1.98 0.74 11.20
N GLU A 269 -1.78 0.93 9.89
CA GLU A 269 -2.81 0.54 8.93
C GLU A 269 -2.62 -0.94 8.61
N MET A 270 -3.69 -1.69 8.78
CA MET A 270 -3.74 -3.10 8.47
C MET A 270 -4.49 -3.32 7.16
N SER A 271 -3.94 -4.19 6.32
CA SER A 271 -4.59 -4.66 5.11
C SER A 271 -4.51 -6.19 5.03
N PRO A 272 -5.65 -6.90 4.93
CA PRO A 272 -5.62 -8.33 4.70
C PRO A 272 -5.01 -8.58 3.32
N SER A 273 -4.11 -9.54 3.17
CA SER A 273 -3.66 -9.88 1.82
C SER A 273 -4.78 -10.61 1.08
N GLY A 274 -5.11 -10.12 -0.11
CA GLY A 274 -6.06 -10.75 -1.04
C GLY A 274 -5.67 -12.19 -1.45
N ASN A 275 -4.40 -12.57 -1.26
CA ASN A 275 -3.98 -13.97 -1.24
C ASN A 275 -3.89 -14.48 0.21
N LEU A 276 -4.53 -15.61 0.52
CA LEU A 276 -4.55 -16.21 1.85
C LEU A 276 -3.26 -17.00 2.18
N SER A 277 -2.29 -17.06 1.27
CA SER A 277 -0.98 -17.65 1.57
C SER A 277 -0.42 -17.05 2.86
N THR A 278 0.03 -17.91 3.77
CA THR A 278 0.51 -17.51 5.09
C THR A 278 2.00 -17.15 5.09
N TRP A 279 2.71 -17.51 4.03
CA TRP A 279 4.17 -17.35 3.92
C TRP A 279 4.59 -16.16 3.06
N LEU A 280 3.77 -15.75 2.08
CA LEU A 280 4.07 -14.59 1.23
C LEU A 280 2.80 -13.85 0.81
N ALA A 281 2.81 -12.53 0.99
CA ALA A 281 1.75 -11.66 0.47
C ALA A 281 2.15 -11.10 -0.92
N GLY A 282 1.15 -11.01 -1.81
CA GLY A 282 1.31 -10.46 -3.15
C GLY A 282 0.94 -8.96 -3.23
N PRO A 283 1.31 -8.26 -4.32
CA PRO A 283 1.06 -6.83 -4.51
C PRO A 283 -0.43 -6.52 -4.70
N GLU A 284 -1.19 -7.45 -5.28
CA GLU A 284 -2.65 -7.31 -5.49
C GLU A 284 -3.46 -7.47 -4.20
N GLY A 285 -2.80 -7.95 -3.15
CA GLY A 285 -3.45 -8.33 -1.92
C GLY A 285 -3.81 -7.16 -1.01
N VAL A 286 -3.19 -5.98 -1.15
CA VAL A 286 -3.37 -4.90 -0.19
C VAL A 286 -4.66 -4.14 -0.48
N VAL A 287 -5.81 -4.71 -0.09
CA VAL A 287 -7.07 -3.98 -0.10
C VAL A 287 -6.96 -2.85 0.92
N ARG A 288 -6.92 -1.60 0.46
CA ARG A 288 -6.94 -0.39 1.30
C ARG A 288 -8.24 -0.29 2.07
N GLY A 289 -8.28 -1.03 3.15
CA GLY A 289 -9.24 -0.87 4.20
C GLY A 289 -8.47 -0.85 5.49
N SER A 290 -7.96 0.33 5.91
CA SER A 290 -7.68 0.56 7.33
C SER A 290 -8.88 0.03 8.11
N LEU A 291 -8.65 -1.09 8.77
CA LEU A 291 -9.64 -1.78 9.60
C LEU A 291 -9.80 -1.05 10.95
N GLY A 292 -8.94 -0.05 11.20
CA GLY A 292 -8.97 0.87 12.33
C GLY A 292 -7.55 1.26 12.72
N SER A 293 -7.41 2.28 13.57
CA SER A 293 -6.24 2.36 14.44
C SER A 293 -6.30 1.14 15.35
N ILE A 294 -5.16 0.47 15.49
CA ILE A 294 -5.04 -0.70 16.33
C ILE A 294 -4.38 -0.24 17.62
N ASP A 295 -5.08 -0.41 18.74
CA ASP A 295 -4.49 -0.25 20.06
C ASP A 295 -3.66 -1.50 20.38
N GLY A 296 -2.34 -1.39 20.29
CA GLY A 296 -1.41 -2.45 20.66
C GLY A 296 -0.10 -2.37 19.88
N ALA A 297 0.98 -2.79 20.53
CA ALA A 297 2.31 -2.78 19.94
C ALA A 297 2.52 -3.98 19.01
N ILE A 298 2.97 -3.73 17.77
CA ILE A 298 3.52 -4.76 16.90
C ILE A 298 5.04 -4.66 16.98
N ASP A 299 5.63 -5.36 17.96
CA ASP A 299 7.08 -5.37 18.15
C ASP A 299 7.71 -6.52 17.34
N LEU A 300 8.31 -6.15 16.20
CA LEU A 300 9.03 -7.07 15.33
C LEU A 300 10.53 -7.00 15.59
N ALA A 301 11.16 -8.15 15.85
CA ALA A 301 12.61 -8.32 15.86
C ALA A 301 13.09 -8.73 14.46
N PRO A 302 13.83 -7.89 13.72
CA PRO A 302 14.43 -8.30 12.44
C PRO A 302 15.33 -9.53 12.60
N SER A 303 15.36 -10.35 11.57
CA SER A 303 16.25 -11.50 11.45
C SER A 303 17.27 -11.27 10.35
N ASP A 304 18.51 -11.68 10.60
CA ASP A 304 19.61 -11.65 9.63
C ASP A 304 19.51 -12.79 8.60
N THR A 305 18.72 -13.82 8.92
CA THR A 305 18.45 -14.98 8.05
C THR A 305 17.00 -14.99 7.59
N ASP A 306 16.74 -15.63 6.45
CA ASP A 306 15.37 -15.94 6.04
C ASP A 306 14.78 -17.04 6.94
N LEU A 307 13.81 -16.67 7.77
CA LEU A 307 13.15 -17.56 8.73
C LEU A 307 12.03 -18.41 8.13
N ILE A 308 11.62 -18.11 6.90
CA ILE A 308 10.58 -18.87 6.21
C ILE A 308 11.29 -19.88 5.30
N GLY A 309 12.26 -19.41 4.50
CA GLY A 309 13.18 -20.20 3.67
C GLY A 309 13.00 -19.97 2.17
N PRO A 310 13.77 -20.70 1.33
CA PRO A 310 13.91 -20.40 -0.08
C PRO A 310 12.64 -20.68 -0.88
N MET A 311 12.55 -20.03 -2.04
CA MET A 311 11.48 -20.20 -3.01
C MET A 311 12.03 -20.13 -4.44
N THR A 312 11.23 -20.61 -5.40
CA THR A 312 11.54 -20.46 -6.83
C THR A 312 10.70 -19.34 -7.41
N VAL A 313 11.33 -18.42 -8.14
CA VAL A 313 10.63 -17.37 -8.87
C VAL A 313 10.62 -17.72 -10.35
N ALA A 314 9.48 -17.53 -11.00
CA ALA A 314 9.32 -17.62 -12.43
C ALA A 314 8.70 -16.33 -12.97
N LEU A 315 9.32 -15.73 -13.98
CA LEU A 315 8.73 -14.67 -14.79
C LEU A 315 8.07 -15.32 -16.01
N ARG A 316 6.80 -14.98 -16.22
CA ARG A 316 5.95 -15.56 -17.25
C ARG A 316 5.39 -14.48 -18.16
N VAL A 317 5.29 -14.78 -19.45
CA VAL A 317 4.46 -14.00 -20.37
C VAL A 317 3.01 -14.32 -20.05
N VAL A 318 2.24 -13.29 -19.69
CA VAL A 318 0.81 -13.39 -19.38
C VAL A 318 -0.06 -12.72 -20.45
N GLY A 319 0.57 -12.06 -21.41
CA GLY A 319 -0.09 -11.41 -22.52
C GLY A 319 0.83 -10.45 -23.25
N GLY A 320 0.28 -9.76 -24.23
CA GLY A 320 0.96 -8.76 -25.02
C GLY A 320 0.05 -8.18 -26.08
N SER A 321 0.43 -7.02 -26.61
CA SER A 321 -0.17 -6.42 -27.80
C SER A 321 0.87 -6.40 -28.93
N GLU A 322 0.54 -5.76 -30.04
CA GLU A 322 1.54 -5.44 -31.08
C GLU A 322 2.65 -4.51 -30.57
N THR A 323 2.39 -3.77 -29.50
CA THR A 323 3.27 -2.71 -29.00
C THR A 323 3.81 -2.97 -27.60
N THR A 324 3.38 -4.03 -26.91
CA THR A 324 3.75 -4.31 -25.51
C THR A 324 3.86 -5.79 -25.21
N ILE A 325 4.72 -6.15 -24.25
CA ILE A 325 4.78 -7.48 -23.63
C ILE A 325 4.43 -7.34 -22.15
N ALA A 326 3.52 -8.20 -21.67
CA ALA A 326 3.13 -8.29 -20.27
C ALA A 326 3.84 -9.46 -19.60
N LEU A 327 4.58 -9.17 -18.53
CA LEU A 327 5.20 -10.17 -17.67
C LEU A 327 4.56 -10.19 -16.29
N GLN A 328 4.51 -11.38 -15.70
CA GLN A 328 4.14 -11.61 -14.32
C GLN A 328 5.22 -12.44 -13.64
N ALA A 329 5.66 -12.01 -12.45
CA ALA A 329 6.54 -12.80 -11.60
C ALA A 329 5.71 -13.51 -10.53
N THR A 330 5.95 -14.81 -10.38
CA THR A 330 5.34 -15.66 -9.36
C THR A 330 6.43 -16.33 -8.54
N ALA A 331 6.34 -16.22 -7.23
CA ALA A 331 7.15 -16.97 -6.28
C ALA A 331 6.41 -18.25 -5.88
N ALA A 332 7.11 -19.39 -5.84
CA ALA A 332 6.53 -20.68 -5.54
C ALA A 332 7.34 -21.44 -4.48
N ARG A 333 6.61 -22.06 -3.54
CA ARG A 333 7.14 -22.87 -2.45
C ARG A 333 6.05 -23.83 -1.96
N ASP A 334 6.44 -25.04 -1.55
CA ASP A 334 5.54 -26.02 -0.90
C ASP A 334 4.25 -26.31 -1.70
N GLY A 335 4.34 -26.25 -3.04
CA GLY A 335 3.20 -26.44 -3.95
C GLY A 335 2.27 -25.23 -4.10
N GLU A 336 2.52 -24.14 -3.38
CA GLU A 336 1.79 -22.88 -3.48
C GLU A 336 2.56 -21.85 -4.32
N ALA A 337 1.82 -20.99 -5.01
CA ALA A 337 2.37 -19.97 -5.87
C ALA A 337 1.69 -18.62 -5.61
N VAL A 338 2.48 -17.56 -5.43
CA VAL A 338 2.04 -16.20 -5.13
C VAL A 338 2.56 -15.24 -6.18
N ILE A 339 1.66 -14.45 -6.78
CA ILE A 339 2.05 -13.36 -7.67
C ILE A 339 2.77 -12.30 -6.82
N ILE A 340 3.97 -11.91 -7.23
CA ILE A 340 4.80 -10.93 -6.51
C ILE A 340 4.99 -9.63 -7.29
N TRP A 341 4.80 -9.67 -8.61
CA TRP A 341 4.96 -8.50 -9.48
C TRP A 341 4.28 -8.75 -10.84
N TRP A 342 3.86 -7.67 -11.49
CA TRP A 342 3.43 -7.65 -12.88
C TRP A 342 3.96 -6.37 -13.53
N GLY A 343 4.24 -6.42 -14.83
CA GLY A 343 4.70 -5.25 -15.56
C GLY A 343 4.49 -5.37 -17.06
N LEU A 344 4.56 -4.21 -17.71
CA LEU A 344 4.43 -4.06 -19.15
C LEU A 344 5.69 -3.36 -19.66
N ALA A 345 6.27 -3.86 -20.74
CA ALA A 345 7.34 -3.17 -21.44
C ALA A 345 6.94 -2.94 -22.90
N PRO A 346 7.22 -1.76 -23.47
CA PRO A 346 6.98 -1.50 -24.87
C PRO A 346 7.90 -2.36 -25.74
N ILE A 347 7.39 -2.73 -26.91
CA ILE A 347 8.12 -3.41 -27.97
C ILE A 347 8.75 -2.35 -28.87
N ASN A 348 10.05 -2.45 -29.13
CA ASN A 348 10.73 -1.61 -30.13
C ASN A 348 10.55 -2.15 -31.55
N ASP A 349 11.06 -1.41 -32.55
CA ASP A 349 10.97 -1.79 -33.97
C ASP A 349 11.58 -3.16 -34.30
N ALA A 350 12.47 -3.68 -33.44
CA ALA A 350 13.07 -5.00 -33.56
C ALA A 350 12.26 -6.12 -32.88
N GLY A 351 11.05 -5.84 -32.39
CA GLY A 351 10.20 -6.81 -31.70
C GLY A 351 10.65 -7.13 -30.27
N ARG A 352 11.51 -6.29 -29.66
CA ARG A 352 12.13 -6.54 -28.35
C ARG A 352 11.52 -5.66 -27.27
N ALA A 353 11.22 -6.26 -26.14
CA ALA A 353 10.92 -5.58 -24.89
C ALA A 353 12.03 -5.83 -23.88
N VAL A 354 12.41 -4.80 -23.13
CA VAL A 354 13.52 -4.82 -22.17
C VAL A 354 12.97 -4.67 -20.76
N PHE A 355 13.38 -5.57 -19.87
CA PHE A 355 13.03 -5.55 -18.45
C PHE A 355 14.32 -5.44 -17.62
N PRO A 356 14.52 -4.34 -16.88
CA PRO A 356 15.69 -4.18 -16.02
C PRO A 356 15.56 -5.06 -14.77
N LEU A 357 16.66 -5.74 -14.43
CA LEU A 357 16.77 -6.69 -13.31
C LEU A 357 18.02 -6.35 -12.47
N TRP A 358 18.16 -5.10 -12.08
CA TRP A 358 19.29 -4.54 -11.33
C TRP A 358 20.61 -4.68 -12.10
N GLY A 359 21.46 -5.64 -11.72
CA GLY A 359 22.69 -5.92 -12.46
C GLY A 359 22.50 -6.75 -13.73
N HIS A 360 21.26 -7.17 -14.02
CA HIS A 360 20.93 -7.93 -15.23
C HIS A 360 19.90 -7.20 -16.10
N ARG A 361 19.84 -7.60 -17.36
CA ARG A 361 18.83 -7.15 -18.31
C ARG A 361 18.18 -8.36 -18.97
N LEU A 362 16.86 -8.47 -18.83
CA LEU A 362 16.06 -9.47 -19.53
C LEU A 362 15.49 -8.84 -20.80
N THR A 363 15.88 -9.38 -21.95
CA THR A 363 15.30 -9.02 -23.25
C THR A 363 14.34 -10.12 -23.68
N VAL A 364 13.08 -9.76 -23.93
CA VAL A 364 12.06 -10.66 -24.46
C VAL A 364 11.74 -10.23 -25.89
N THR A 365 11.93 -11.13 -26.85
CA THR A 365 11.69 -10.87 -28.28
C THR A 365 10.46 -11.62 -28.73
N ARG A 366 9.48 -10.94 -29.32
CA ARG A 366 8.32 -11.59 -29.94
C ARG A 366 8.75 -12.24 -31.26
N THR A 367 8.46 -13.54 -31.40
CA THR A 367 8.71 -14.35 -32.59
C THR A 367 7.40 -15.01 -33.01
N GLY A 368 6.60 -14.29 -33.81
CA GLY A 368 5.23 -14.68 -34.13
C GLY A 368 4.33 -14.64 -32.88
N GLU A 369 3.80 -15.81 -32.50
CA GLU A 369 2.97 -16.00 -31.29
C GLU A 369 3.77 -16.43 -30.06
N SER A 370 5.08 -16.66 -30.23
CA SER A 370 5.98 -17.09 -29.17
C SER A 370 6.98 -16.00 -28.77
N TYR A 371 7.70 -16.23 -27.69
CA TYR A 371 8.61 -15.27 -27.08
C TYR A 371 9.96 -15.93 -26.77
N ALA A 372 11.03 -15.37 -27.32
CA ALA A 372 12.39 -15.75 -26.98
C ALA A 372 12.92 -14.85 -25.84
N SER A 373 13.70 -15.41 -24.93
CA SER A 373 14.28 -14.68 -23.80
C SER A 373 15.81 -14.73 -23.83
N VAL A 374 16.45 -13.59 -23.58
CA VAL A 374 17.90 -13.47 -23.42
C VAL A 374 18.17 -12.68 -22.15
N LEU A 375 19.06 -13.20 -21.32
CA LEU A 375 19.51 -12.55 -20.09
C LEU A 375 20.96 -12.12 -20.26
N THR A 376 21.27 -10.85 -19.97
CA THR A 376 22.62 -10.29 -20.01
C THR A 376 22.98 -9.65 -18.67
N ALA A 377 24.26 -9.64 -18.31
CA ALA A 377 24.78 -9.06 -17.06
C ALA A 377 25.22 -7.59 -17.24
N ASP A 378 24.42 -6.83 -17.98
CA ASP A 378 24.63 -5.40 -18.25
C ASP A 378 23.40 -4.58 -17.85
N GLY A 379 22.86 -4.89 -16.67
CA GLY A 379 21.75 -4.14 -16.10
C GLY A 379 22.11 -2.70 -15.77
N ASP A 380 21.09 -1.87 -15.62
CA ASP A 380 21.17 -0.42 -15.41
C ASP A 380 21.16 -0.02 -13.93
N GLY A 381 21.16 -1.00 -13.01
CA GLY A 381 21.05 -0.78 -11.58
C GLY A 381 19.61 -0.58 -11.11
N HIS A 382 18.62 -0.62 -12.01
CA HIS A 382 17.21 -0.44 -11.70
C HIS A 382 16.47 -1.78 -11.63
N GLY A 383 15.51 -1.87 -10.70
CA GLY A 383 14.70 -3.08 -10.49
C GLY A 383 13.39 -3.08 -11.28
N LEU A 384 12.69 -4.22 -11.28
CA LEU A 384 11.35 -4.36 -11.88
C LEU A 384 10.29 -3.40 -11.31
N LEU A 385 10.53 -2.85 -10.12
CA LEU A 385 9.63 -1.91 -9.44
C LEU A 385 9.85 -0.46 -9.85
N GLU A 386 11.00 -0.16 -10.45
CA GLU A 386 11.34 1.17 -10.94
C GLU A 386 10.93 1.20 -12.41
N LEU A 387 9.62 1.33 -12.66
CA LEU A 387 9.18 1.69 -14.00
C LEU A 387 9.86 3.02 -14.34
N PRO A 388 10.66 3.11 -15.41
CA PRO A 388 11.22 4.38 -15.80
C PRO A 388 10.05 5.32 -16.08
N ASP A 389 10.20 6.57 -15.67
CA ASP A 389 9.22 7.66 -15.77
C ASP A 389 8.95 8.07 -17.25
N GLN A 390 8.80 7.08 -18.12
CA GLN A 390 8.55 7.23 -19.55
C GLN A 390 7.06 7.36 -19.80
N GLY A 391 6.45 8.43 -19.29
CA GLY A 391 5.26 9.04 -19.88
C GLY A 391 4.11 8.11 -20.28
N MET A 392 3.87 7.01 -19.55
CA MET A 392 2.74 6.10 -19.80
C MET A 392 1.44 6.74 -19.29
N THR A 393 1.01 7.82 -19.92
CA THR A 393 -0.42 8.06 -20.08
C THR A 393 -0.98 6.90 -20.90
N LEU A 394 -1.61 5.95 -20.22
CA LEU A 394 -2.53 4.98 -20.83
C LEU A 394 -3.66 5.77 -21.52
N ARG A 395 -3.43 6.23 -22.75
CA ARG A 395 -4.52 6.57 -23.64
C ARG A 395 -5.15 5.24 -24.05
N ARG A 396 -6.37 5.01 -23.58
CA ARG A 396 -7.22 3.93 -24.08
C ARG A 396 -7.43 4.08 -25.60
N PRO A 397 -7.64 2.98 -26.34
CA PRO A 397 -8.25 3.04 -27.66
C PRO A 397 -9.63 3.69 -27.63
#